data_AF-A0A849N1G4-F1
#
_entry.id   AF-A0A849N1G4-F1
#
_cell.length_a   1.000
_cell.length_b   1.000
_cell.length_c   1.000
_cell.angle_alpha   90.00
_cell.angle_beta   90.00
_cell.angle_gamma   90.00
#
_symmetry.space_group_name_H-M   'P 1'
#
loop_
_entity.id
_entity.type
_entity.pdbx_description
1 polymer ?
#
loop_
_entity_poly.entity_id
_entity_poly.type
_entity_poly.pdbx_seq_one_letter_code
_entity_poly.pdbx_strand_id
1 'polypeptide(L)'
;MAARKPRAARPVDTGLQRLLALAGRGVSPNRMAREVDAIAAEWRRGVEGEDGTDLKEQMDELREQLVAGVAAAEEAMSDVDASDAGAVKQARHMLAALTATRDAAEEALAAA
;
A
#
# COMPACT_ATOMS: atom_id res chain seq x y z
N MET A 1 -4.58 -37.33 5.48
CA MET A 1 -4.72 -35.99 4.87
C MET A 1 -3.59 -35.13 5.40
N ALA A 2 -2.51 -34.96 4.64
CA ALA A 2 -1.43 -34.05 5.06
C ALA A 2 -1.94 -32.61 4.93
N ALA A 3 -2.02 -31.88 6.05
CA ALA A 3 -2.35 -30.47 6.04
C ALA A 3 -1.26 -29.74 5.23
N ARG A 4 -1.63 -29.19 4.06
CA ARG A 4 -0.74 -28.31 3.30
C ARG A 4 -0.35 -27.15 4.22
N LYS A 5 0.93 -27.09 4.58
CA LYS A 5 1.52 -25.96 5.30
C LYS A 5 1.17 -24.68 4.50
N PRO A 6 0.59 -23.64 5.11
CA PRO A 6 0.28 -22.41 4.40
C PRO A 6 1.59 -21.88 3.81
N ARG A 7 1.61 -21.61 2.49
CA ARG A 7 2.73 -20.89 1.86
C ARG A 7 2.86 -19.56 2.60
N ALA A 8 4.07 -19.18 2.98
CA ALA A 8 4.33 -17.84 3.48
C ALA A 8 3.76 -16.84 2.46
N ALA A 9 2.98 -15.87 2.93
CA ALA A 9 2.46 -14.81 2.08
C ALA A 9 3.63 -14.04 1.48
N ARG A 10 3.51 -13.61 0.22
CA ARG A 10 4.59 -12.84 -0.43
C ARG A 10 4.80 -11.54 0.37
N PRO A 11 6.03 -11.01 0.44
CA PRO A 11 6.29 -9.74 1.12
C PRO A 11 5.37 -8.62 0.63
N VAL A 12 5.19 -8.50 -0.68
CA VAL A 12 4.30 -7.51 -1.33
C VAL A 12 2.85 -7.67 -0.86
N ASP A 13 2.30 -8.89 -0.88
CA ASP A 13 0.93 -9.15 -0.43
C ASP A 13 0.74 -8.74 1.04
N THR A 14 1.73 -9.03 1.87
CA THR A 14 1.71 -8.72 3.31
C THR A 14 1.79 -7.21 3.55
N GLY A 15 2.66 -6.51 2.81
CA GLY A 15 2.77 -5.05 2.85
C GLY A 15 1.48 -4.38 2.40
N LEU A 16 0.89 -4.84 1.29
CA LEU A 16 -0.36 -4.29 0.76
C LEU A 16 -1.52 -4.49 1.75
N GLN A 17 -1.67 -5.68 2.34
CA GLN A 17 -2.70 -5.94 3.35
C GLN A 17 -2.55 -5.02 4.57
N ARG A 18 -1.31 -4.78 5.02
CA ARG A 18 -1.03 -3.88 6.14
C ARG A 18 -1.43 -2.43 5.81
N LEU A 19 -1.12 -1.95 4.61
CA LEU A 19 -1.52 -0.62 4.14
C LEU A 19 -3.05 -0.50 4.01
N LEU A 20 -3.72 -1.47 3.41
CA LEU A 20 -5.19 -1.47 3.28
C LEU A 20 -5.89 -1.48 4.65
N ALA A 21 -5.36 -2.21 5.63
CA ALA A 21 -5.90 -2.22 6.98
C ALA A 21 -5.79 -0.85 7.69
N LEU A 22 -4.71 -0.10 7.44
CA LEU A 22 -4.54 1.25 7.96
C LEU A 22 -5.46 2.26 7.24
N ALA A 23 -5.54 2.15 5.92
CA ALA A 23 -6.43 2.98 5.12
C ALA A 23 -7.90 2.80 5.54
N GLY A 24 -8.36 1.55 5.74
CA GLY A 24 -9.70 1.22 6.23
C GLY A 24 -10.01 1.76 7.64
N ARG A 25 -8.98 2.06 8.44
CA ARG A 25 -9.11 2.70 9.76
C ARG A 25 -9.12 4.24 9.70
N GLY A 26 -9.00 4.82 8.50
CA GLY A 26 -8.94 6.27 8.32
C GLY A 26 -7.62 6.88 8.82
N VAL A 27 -6.54 6.12 8.82
CA VAL A 27 -5.20 6.63 9.21
C VAL A 27 -4.80 7.81 8.32
N SER A 28 -4.14 8.81 8.91
CA SER A 28 -3.76 10.03 8.18
C SER A 28 -2.76 9.74 7.05
N PRO A 29 -2.78 10.50 5.94
CA PRO A 29 -1.85 10.32 4.81
C PRO A 29 -0.36 10.32 5.21
N ASN A 30 0.06 11.21 6.11
CA ASN A 30 1.44 11.24 6.61
C ASN A 30 1.82 9.93 7.33
N ARG A 31 0.90 9.40 8.14
CA ARG A 31 1.14 8.12 8.83
C ARG A 31 1.17 6.94 7.84
N MET A 32 0.38 6.99 6.76
CA MET A 32 0.44 6.01 5.68
C MET A 32 1.80 6.02 4.97
N ALA A 33 2.29 7.21 4.59
CA ALA A 33 3.62 7.36 3.98
C ALA A 33 4.73 6.77 4.85
N ARG A 34 4.72 7.09 6.16
CA ARG A 34 5.68 6.51 7.13
C ARG A 34 5.59 5.00 7.26
N GLU A 35 4.43 4.41 6.99
CA GLU A 35 4.28 2.96 7.00
C GLU A 35 4.97 2.32 5.79
N VAL A 36 4.91 2.98 4.62
CA VAL A 36 5.65 2.55 3.43
C VAL A 36 7.16 2.57 3.70
N ASP A 37 7.67 3.63 4.32
CA ASP A 37 9.08 3.70 4.73
C ASP A 37 9.46 2.53 5.65
N ALA A 38 8.58 2.19 6.60
CA ALA A 38 8.80 1.09 7.53
C ALA A 38 8.81 -0.27 6.81
N ILE A 39 7.90 -0.48 5.85
CA ILE A 39 7.84 -1.68 5.01
C ILE A 39 9.10 -1.80 4.15
N ALA A 40 9.52 -0.71 3.48
CA ALA A 40 10.73 -0.69 2.66
C ALA A 40 11.99 -0.98 3.50
N ALA A 41 12.08 -0.41 4.71
CA ALA A 41 13.18 -0.70 5.63
C ALA A 41 13.18 -2.14 6.14
N GLU A 42 12.00 -2.73 6.36
CA GLU A 42 11.83 -4.14 6.74
C GLU A 42 12.31 -5.07 5.62
N TRP A 43 11.87 -4.82 4.38
CA TRP A 43 12.27 -5.62 3.23
C TRP A 43 13.76 -5.50 2.95
N ARG A 44 14.33 -4.30 3.06
CA ARG A 44 15.78 -4.08 2.92
C ARG A 44 16.60 -4.94 3.90
N ARG A 45 16.16 -5.07 5.16
CA ARG A 45 16.81 -5.93 6.16
C ARG A 45 16.63 -7.42 5.86
N GLY A 46 15.51 -7.80 5.24
CA GLY A 46 15.24 -9.19 4.84
C GLY A 46 16.11 -9.65 3.67
N VAL A 47 16.41 -8.77 2.71
CA VAL A 47 17.26 -9.06 1.54
C VAL A 47 18.70 -9.43 1.95
N GLU A 48 19.20 -8.92 3.06
CA GLU A 48 20.55 -9.25 3.58
C GLU A 48 20.67 -10.71 4.07
N GLY A 49 19.56 -11.47 4.16
CA GLY A 49 19.46 -12.68 4.97
C GLY A 49 18.99 -13.99 4.31
N GLU A 50 19.03 -14.13 2.98
CA GLU A 50 18.48 -15.27 2.19
C GLU A 50 17.01 -15.06 1.73
N ASP A 51 16.83 -14.46 0.55
CA ASP A 51 15.81 -14.82 -0.46
C ASP A 51 15.88 -13.79 -1.59
N GLY A 52 16.46 -14.20 -2.73
CA GLY A 52 16.91 -13.33 -3.81
C GLY A 52 15.81 -12.71 -4.68
N THR A 53 14.84 -12.01 -4.09
CA THR A 53 14.03 -11.04 -4.83
C THR A 53 14.62 -9.65 -4.59
N ASP A 54 14.87 -8.91 -5.68
CA ASP A 54 15.41 -7.56 -5.59
C ASP A 54 14.42 -6.65 -4.83
N LEU A 55 14.92 -5.90 -3.84
CA LEU A 55 14.13 -4.87 -3.13
C LEU A 55 13.44 -3.95 -4.13
N LYS A 56 14.13 -3.65 -5.24
CA LYS A 56 13.60 -2.82 -6.32
C LYS A 56 12.40 -3.46 -7.01
N GLU A 57 12.45 -4.76 -7.31
CA GLU A 57 11.31 -5.49 -7.90
C GLU A 57 10.10 -5.51 -6.96
N GLN A 58 10.33 -5.72 -5.66
CA GLN A 58 9.25 -5.71 -4.67
C GLN A 58 8.62 -4.31 -4.52
N MET A 59 9.45 -3.26 -4.48
CA MET A 59 8.99 -1.87 -4.42
C MET A 59 8.25 -1.47 -5.70
N ASP A 60 8.72 -1.91 -6.87
CA ASP A 60 8.07 -1.66 -8.16
C ASP A 60 6.70 -2.33 -8.23
N GLU A 61 6.60 -3.61 -7.85
CA GLU A 61 5.32 -4.33 -7.78
C GLU A 61 4.37 -3.66 -6.78
N LEU A 62 4.85 -3.25 -5.60
CA LEU A 62 4.04 -2.52 -4.63
C LEU A 62 3.52 -1.20 -5.21
N ARG A 63 4.38 -0.43 -5.90
CA ARG A 63 4.00 0.82 -6.57
C ARG A 63 2.91 0.56 -7.60
N GLU A 64 3.04 -0.45 -8.44
CA GLU A 64 2.03 -0.78 -9.46
C GLU A 64 0.66 -1.09 -8.85
N GLN A 65 0.62 -1.89 -7.78
CA GLN A 65 -0.62 -2.18 -7.07
C GLN A 65 -1.24 -0.91 -6.47
N LEU A 66 -0.42 -0.01 -5.92
CA LEU A 66 -0.88 1.27 -5.36
C LEU A 66 -1.39 2.22 -6.45
N VAL A 67 -0.74 2.30 -7.61
CA VAL A 67 -1.19 3.09 -8.76
C VAL A 67 -2.57 2.62 -9.21
N ALA A 68 -2.76 1.31 -9.37
CA ALA A 68 -4.06 0.74 -9.74
C ALA A 68 -5.13 1.03 -8.66
N GLY A 69 -4.77 0.91 -7.38
CA GLY A 69 -5.66 1.22 -6.26
C GLY A 69 -6.07 2.70 -6.18
N VAL A 70 -5.15 3.63 -6.46
CA VAL A 70 -5.46 5.07 -6.53
C VAL A 70 -6.42 5.35 -7.68
N ALA A 71 -6.16 4.81 -8.88
CA ALA A 71 -7.04 4.99 -10.02
C ALA A 71 -8.47 4.46 -9.75
N ALA A 72 -8.59 3.29 -9.11
CA ALA A 72 -9.88 2.75 -8.69
C ALA A 72 -10.57 3.61 -7.63
N ALA A 73 -9.82 4.21 -6.70
CA ALA A 73 -10.38 5.12 -5.70
C ALA A 73 -10.83 6.45 -6.31
N GLU A 74 -10.13 6.96 -7.32
CA GLU A 74 -10.54 8.13 -8.10
C GLU A 74 -11.83 7.87 -8.88
N GLU A 75 -11.94 6.71 -9.53
CA GLU A 75 -13.16 6.28 -10.21
C GLU A 75 -14.33 6.14 -9.23
N ALA A 76 -14.13 5.44 -8.11
CA ALA A 76 -15.16 5.30 -7.08
C ALA A 76 -15.59 6.65 -6.47
N MET A 77 -14.68 7.64 -6.40
CA MET A 77 -15.02 8.98 -5.95
C MET A 77 -15.96 9.71 -6.93
N SER A 78 -15.89 9.42 -8.23
CA SER A 78 -16.80 9.98 -9.22
C SER A 78 -18.24 9.47 -9.08
N ASP A 79 -18.41 8.29 -8.48
CA ASP A 79 -19.71 7.69 -8.18
C ASP A 79 -20.32 8.14 -6.84
N VAL A 80 -19.57 8.89 -6.02
CA VAL A 80 -20.06 9.37 -4.71
C VAL A 80 -21.09 10.48 -4.91
N ASP A 81 -22.26 10.32 -4.28
CA ASP A 81 -23.30 11.35 -4.23
C ASP A 81 -22.76 12.63 -3.56
N ALA A 82 -22.66 13.70 -4.34
CA ALA A 82 -22.14 14.99 -3.90
C ALA A 82 -23.01 15.66 -2.82
N SER A 83 -24.26 15.24 -2.65
CA SER A 83 -25.15 15.73 -1.59
C SER A 83 -24.84 15.11 -0.22
N ASP A 84 -24.18 13.95 -0.18
CA ASP A 84 -23.70 13.34 1.06
C ASP A 84 -22.29 13.84 1.41
N ALA A 85 -22.25 14.92 2.19
CA ALA A 85 -21.00 15.51 2.65
C ALA A 85 -20.13 14.54 3.49
N GLY A 86 -20.73 13.55 4.15
CA GLY A 86 -20.02 12.53 4.92
C GLY A 86 -19.29 11.56 4.00
N ALA A 87 -20.00 11.01 3.01
CA ALA A 87 -19.45 10.12 2.01
C ALA A 87 -18.33 10.79 1.20
N VAL A 88 -18.55 12.03 0.74
CA VAL A 88 -17.53 12.81 0.02
C VAL A 88 -16.29 13.02 0.86
N LYS A 89 -16.46 13.38 2.15
CA LYS A 89 -15.32 13.58 3.06
C LYS A 89 -14.53 12.29 3.28
N GLN A 90 -15.22 11.17 3.49
CA GLN A 90 -14.57 9.88 3.68
C GLN A 90 -13.83 9.41 2.42
N ALA A 91 -14.45 9.53 1.25
CA ALA A 91 -13.84 9.18 -0.04
C ALA A 91 -12.59 10.02 -0.31
N ARG A 92 -12.65 11.34 -0.08
CA ARG A 92 -11.49 12.25 -0.19
C ARG A 92 -10.35 11.86 0.75
N HIS A 93 -10.68 11.50 1.99
CA HIS A 93 -9.68 11.09 2.97
C HIS A 93 -9.00 9.78 2.56
N MET A 94 -9.77 8.81 2.07
CA MET A 94 -9.26 7.55 1.53
C MET A 94 -8.36 7.78 0.32
N LEU A 95 -8.81 8.57 -0.66
CA LEU A 95 -8.01 8.90 -1.84
C LEU A 95 -6.70 9.59 -1.46
N ALA A 96 -6.73 10.56 -0.54
CA ALA A 96 -5.53 11.22 -0.05
C ALA A 96 -4.56 10.26 0.66
N ALA A 97 -5.08 9.31 1.43
CA ALA A 97 -4.27 8.28 2.10
C ALA A 97 -3.60 7.34 1.09
N LEU A 98 -4.33 6.86 0.09
CA LEU A 98 -3.80 6.00 -0.97
C LEU A 98 -2.78 6.73 -1.84
N THR A 99 -3.05 7.98 -2.18
CA THR A 99 -2.13 8.85 -2.94
C THR A 99 -0.81 9.01 -2.21
N ALA A 100 -0.84 9.40 -0.92
CA ALA A 100 0.38 9.54 -0.13
C ALA A 100 1.15 8.21 0.04
N THR A 101 0.45 7.08 0.02
CA THR A 101 1.06 5.74 0.06
C THR A 101 1.80 5.44 -1.24
N ARG A 102 1.17 5.71 -2.40
CA ARG A 102 1.80 5.58 -3.72
C ARG A 102 3.05 6.47 -3.83
N ASP A 103 2.92 7.74 -3.46
CA ASP A 103 4.01 8.71 -3.57
C ASP A 103 5.21 8.30 -2.69
N ALA A 104 4.95 7.82 -1.47
CA ALA A 104 6.00 7.28 -0.61
C ALA A 104 6.65 6.01 -1.19
N ALA A 105 5.88 5.16 -1.87
CA ALA A 105 6.42 3.97 -2.54
C ALA A 105 7.29 4.35 -3.76
N GLU A 106 6.91 5.40 -4.50
CA GLU A 106 7.74 5.96 -5.59
C GLU A 106 9.05 6.54 -5.06
N GLU A 107 9.01 7.29 -3.96
CA GLU A 107 10.21 7.83 -3.30
C GLU A 107 11.11 6.70 -2.78
N ALA A 108 10.53 5.67 -2.14
CA ALA A 108 11.26 4.52 -1.64
C ALA A 108 11.91 3.71 -2.77
N LEU A 109 11.21 3.52 -3.90
CA LEU A 109 11.73 2.86 -5.10
C LEU A 109 12.90 3.65 -5.72
N ALA A 110 12.81 4.98 -5.76
CA ALA A 110 13.89 5.82 -6.26
C ALA A 110 15.14 5.78 -5.36
N ALA A 111 14.99 5.40 -4.10
CA ALA A 111 16.05 5.28 -3.10
C ALA A 111 16.53 3.83 -2.86
N ALA A 112 15.99 2.84 -3.58
CA ALA A 112 16.36 1.43 -3.53
C ALA A 112 17.45 1.11 -4.56
#